data_AF-Q2IY07-F1
#
_entry.id   AF-Q2IY07-F1
#
_cell.length_a   1.000
_cell.length_b   1.000
_cell.length_c   1.000
_cell.angle_alpha   90.00
_cell.angle_beta   90.00
_cell.angle_gamma   90.00
#
_symmetry.space_group_name_H-M   'P 1'
#
loop_
_entity.id
_entity.type
_entity.pdbx_description
1 polymer ?
#
loop_
_entity_poly.entity_id
_entity_poly.type
_entity_poly.pdbx_seq_one_letter_code
_entity_poly.pdbx_strand_id
1 'polypeptide(L)'
;MSASIRRIALALLVAVPLGGCVTSAGPGDGGAAVQPFPANYRSEIPAFLRSYLNNPAGLRDAAMAEPVQRPLGGQVRYVSCLRFTPPAAKPQQLAIVHVDGRLDRVAANPQELCAGVVTAPFPELEKLSR
;
A
#
# COMPACT_ATOMS: atom_id res chain seq x y z
N MET A 1 -69.37 -8.15 38.45
CA MET A 1 -69.34 -6.67 38.48
C MET A 1 -67.90 -6.22 38.74
N SER A 2 -67.41 -5.31 37.89
CA SER A 2 -66.24 -4.41 38.04
C SER A 2 -64.84 -5.05 38.19
N ALA A 3 -64.04 -5.16 37.12
CA ALA A 3 -63.23 -4.11 36.46
C ALA A 3 -61.90 -3.79 37.18
N SER A 4 -60.75 -4.02 36.53
CA SER A 4 -60.03 -2.92 35.85
C SER A 4 -58.59 -3.34 35.47
N ILE A 5 -58.35 -3.28 34.17
CA ILE A 5 -57.06 -3.33 33.48
C ILE A 5 -56.21 -2.11 33.89
N ARG A 6 -54.87 -2.25 34.07
CA ARG A 6 -53.88 -1.28 33.54
C ARG A 6 -52.39 -1.60 33.84
N ARG A 7 -51.62 -1.60 32.72
CA ARG A 7 -50.21 -1.17 32.54
C ARG A 7 -49.16 -2.19 33.00
N ILE A 8 -48.63 -3.04 32.13
CA ILE A 8 -47.62 -2.75 31.07
C ILE A 8 -46.47 -1.89 31.59
N ALA A 9 -45.36 -2.57 31.92
CA ALA A 9 -44.00 -2.02 31.79
C ALA A 9 -43.05 -3.21 31.54
N LEU A 10 -43.11 -3.70 30.31
CA LEU A 10 -42.18 -4.67 29.75
C LEU A 10 -40.82 -3.97 29.62
N ALA A 11 -39.93 -4.16 30.59
CA ALA A 11 -38.55 -3.70 30.52
C ALA A 11 -37.77 -4.62 29.56
N LEU A 12 -37.99 -4.41 28.25
CA LEU A 12 -37.17 -4.96 27.18
C LEU A 12 -35.78 -4.34 27.28
N LEU A 13 -34.82 -5.11 27.79
CA LEU A 13 -33.41 -4.88 27.55
C LEU A 13 -33.17 -4.93 26.04
N VAL A 14 -33.03 -3.76 25.43
CA VAL A 14 -32.54 -3.61 24.07
C VAL A 14 -31.04 -3.91 24.10
N ALA A 15 -30.68 -5.16 23.84
CA ALA A 15 -29.32 -5.53 23.47
C ALA A 15 -29.02 -4.87 22.12
N VAL A 16 -28.04 -3.97 22.11
CA VAL A 16 -27.49 -3.34 20.90
C VAL A 16 -26.56 -4.36 20.25
N PRO A 17 -26.89 -5.00 19.11
CA PRO A 17 -25.85 -5.64 18.31
C PRO A 17 -25.04 -4.51 17.66
N LEU A 18 -23.75 -4.44 17.99
CA LEU A 18 -22.78 -3.67 17.23
C LEU A 18 -22.79 -4.21 15.80
N GLY A 19 -23.35 -3.44 14.88
CA GLY A 19 -23.30 -3.71 13.45
C GLY A 19 -21.88 -3.53 12.93
N GLY A 20 -21.12 -4.62 12.86
CA GLY A 20 -19.91 -4.69 12.05
C GLY A 20 -20.29 -4.87 10.59
N CYS A 21 -20.10 -3.84 9.76
CA CYS A 21 -20.18 -3.99 8.31
C CYS A 21 -19.00 -4.85 7.83
N VAL A 22 -19.22 -6.16 7.67
CA VAL A 22 -18.37 -6.97 6.80
C VAL A 22 -18.86 -6.72 5.37
N THR A 23 -18.06 -5.99 4.58
CA THR A 23 -18.28 -5.90 3.14
C THR A 23 -17.78 -7.21 2.54
N SER A 24 -18.72 -8.12 2.26
CA SER A 24 -18.45 -9.36 1.54
C SER A 24 -18.31 -9.05 0.05
N ALA A 25 -17.07 -9.01 -0.44
CA ALA A 25 -16.78 -9.11 -1.87
C ALA A 25 -17.12 -10.55 -2.34
N GLY A 26 -17.79 -10.65 -3.49
CA GLY A 26 -18.35 -11.89 -4.01
C GLY A 26 -17.33 -13.00 -4.32
N PRO A 27 -17.81 -14.20 -4.71
CA PRO A 27 -16.96 -15.34 -4.97
C PRO A 27 -16.18 -15.15 -6.28
N GLY A 28 -15.02 -14.52 -6.15
CA GLY A 28 -13.89 -14.66 -7.07
C GLY A 28 -12.81 -15.46 -6.35
N ASP A 29 -12.63 -16.71 -6.76
CA ASP A 29 -11.65 -17.64 -6.20
C ASP A 29 -10.22 -17.09 -6.40
N GLY A 30 -9.64 -16.51 -5.35
CA GLY A 30 -8.26 -16.04 -5.38
C GLY A 30 -7.88 -14.86 -4.48
N GLY A 31 -8.42 -14.77 -3.26
CA GLY A 31 -7.73 -14.29 -2.05
C GLY A 31 -6.76 -13.10 -2.11
N ALA A 32 -6.92 -12.13 -3.01
CA ALA A 32 -6.25 -10.84 -2.90
C ALA A 32 -7.10 -10.01 -1.92
N ALA A 33 -6.82 -10.13 -0.63
CA ALA A 33 -7.32 -9.16 0.35
C ALA A 33 -7.06 -7.76 -0.23
N VAL A 34 -8.11 -6.96 -0.37
CA VAL A 34 -8.04 -5.61 -0.94
C VAL A 34 -7.27 -4.74 0.05
N GLN A 35 -5.95 -4.83 0.01
CA GLN A 35 -5.10 -3.94 0.80
C GLN A 35 -5.26 -2.53 0.25
N PRO A 36 -5.27 -1.50 1.11
CA PRO A 36 -5.44 -0.12 0.67
C PRO A 36 -4.32 0.29 -0.28
N PHE A 37 -4.67 1.18 -1.22
CA PHE A 37 -3.69 1.82 -2.08
C PHE A 37 -2.74 2.67 -1.22
N PRO A 38 -1.41 2.61 -1.44
CA PRO A 38 -0.45 3.32 -0.61
C PRO A 38 -0.47 4.82 -0.96
N ALA A 39 -1.31 5.61 -0.29
CA ALA A 39 -1.56 7.01 -0.64
C ALA A 39 -0.32 7.93 -0.49
N ASN A 40 0.58 7.61 0.43
CA ASN A 40 1.74 8.45 0.77
C ASN A 40 3.05 7.99 0.10
N TYR A 41 2.99 7.05 -0.85
CA TYR A 41 4.17 6.44 -1.46
C TYR A 41 5.19 7.47 -1.97
N ARG A 42 4.74 8.58 -2.57
CA ARG A 42 5.63 9.60 -3.13
C ARG A 42 6.48 10.32 -2.08
N SER A 43 5.98 10.50 -0.85
CA SER A 43 6.74 11.15 0.23
C SER A 43 7.52 10.14 1.07
N GLU A 44 6.99 8.92 1.25
CA GLU A 44 7.63 7.86 2.02
C GLU A 44 8.86 7.27 1.32
N ILE A 45 8.81 7.09 -0.01
CA ILE A 45 9.90 6.45 -0.74
C ILE A 45 11.24 7.20 -0.63
N PRO A 46 11.31 8.54 -0.81
CA PRO A 46 12.55 9.28 -0.58
C PRO A 46 13.03 9.20 0.87
N ALA A 47 12.12 9.17 1.85
CA ALA A 47 12.48 9.00 3.26
C ALA A 47 13.12 7.63 3.52
N PHE A 48 12.53 6.57 2.98
CA PHE A 48 13.08 5.22 3.05
C PHE A 48 14.43 5.11 2.35
N LEU A 49 14.56 5.63 1.12
CA LEU A 49 15.78 5.51 0.32
C LEU A 49 16.98 6.28 0.89
N ARG A 50 16.77 7.34 1.68
CA ARG A 50 17.85 7.97 2.45
C ARG A 50 18.56 7.00 3.39
N SER A 51 17.81 6.11 4.03
CA SER A 51 18.36 5.09 4.95
C SER A 51 18.78 3.79 4.24
N TYR A 52 18.16 3.46 3.11
CA TYR A 52 18.42 2.23 2.38
C TYR A 52 19.68 2.32 1.51
N LEU A 53 19.92 3.47 0.88
CA LEU A 53 21.08 3.67 0.01
C LEU A 53 22.31 4.03 0.83
N ASN A 54 23.44 3.39 0.51
CA ASN A 54 24.71 3.70 1.17
C ASN A 54 25.16 5.16 0.92
N ASN A 55 24.92 5.67 -0.29
CA ASN A 55 25.14 7.06 -0.66
C ASN A 55 23.97 7.56 -1.53
N PRO A 56 23.03 8.32 -0.95
CA PRO A 56 21.89 8.84 -1.69
C PRO A 56 22.18 10.18 -2.41
N ALA A 57 23.38 10.75 -2.27
CA ALA A 57 23.71 12.03 -2.89
C ALA A 57 24.02 11.87 -4.39
N GLY A 58 23.51 12.79 -5.21
CA GLY A 58 23.86 12.88 -6.63
C GLY A 58 23.18 11.84 -7.52
N LEU A 59 22.02 11.30 -7.10
CA LEU A 59 21.18 10.47 -7.96
C LEU A 59 20.68 11.26 -9.18
N ARG A 60 20.53 10.60 -10.32
CA ARG A 60 20.09 11.19 -11.60
C ARG A 60 19.08 10.31 -12.31
N ASP A 61 18.41 10.87 -13.31
CA ASP A 61 17.44 10.20 -14.18
C ASP A 61 16.31 9.50 -13.40
N ALA A 62 15.95 10.08 -12.25
CA ALA A 62 15.01 9.47 -11.33
C ALA A 62 13.61 9.48 -11.91
N ALA A 63 12.98 8.31 -11.93
CA ALA A 63 11.59 8.16 -12.30
C ALA A 63 10.95 7.03 -11.54
N MET A 64 9.64 7.13 -11.41
CA MET A 64 8.83 6.22 -10.62
C MET A 64 7.51 5.95 -11.32
N ALA A 65 7.06 4.70 -11.25
CA ALA A 65 5.70 4.31 -11.63
C ALA A 65 4.75 4.47 -10.43
N GLU A 66 3.48 4.72 -10.73
CA GLU A 66 2.43 4.58 -9.71
C GLU A 66 2.40 3.14 -9.18
N PRO A 67 1.99 2.92 -7.91
CA PRO A 67 1.85 1.60 -7.33
C PRO A 67 0.94 0.70 -8.17
N VAL A 68 1.48 -0.41 -8.68
CA VAL A 68 0.73 -1.42 -9.44
C VAL A 68 0.63 -2.73 -8.66
N GLN A 69 -0.44 -3.48 -8.85
CA GLN A 69 -0.59 -4.78 -8.22
C GLN A 69 0.26 -5.84 -8.92
N ARG A 70 1.02 -6.63 -8.16
CA ARG A 70 1.84 -7.74 -8.64
C ARG A 70 1.70 -8.96 -7.74
N PRO A 71 1.71 -10.18 -8.31
CA PRO A 71 1.83 -11.39 -7.51
C PRO A 71 3.22 -11.46 -6.87
N LEU A 72 3.29 -11.67 -5.57
CA LEU A 72 4.53 -11.75 -4.79
C LEU A 72 4.35 -12.75 -3.66
N GLY A 73 5.07 -13.87 -3.72
CA GLY A 73 5.03 -14.90 -2.67
C GLY A 73 3.63 -15.49 -2.42
N GLY A 74 2.82 -15.65 -3.48
CA GLY A 74 1.46 -16.18 -3.38
C GLY A 74 0.40 -15.16 -2.94
N GLN A 75 0.77 -13.89 -2.77
CA GLN A 75 -0.15 -12.79 -2.46
C GLN A 75 -0.05 -11.67 -3.49
N VAL A 76 -1.15 -10.97 -3.74
CA VAL A 76 -1.12 -9.76 -4.57
C VAL A 76 -0.70 -8.57 -3.70
N ARG A 77 0.37 -7.88 -4.10
CA ARG A 77 0.90 -6.71 -3.40
C ARG A 77 1.03 -5.52 -4.34
N TYR A 78 0.88 -4.31 -3.79
CA TYR A 78 1.20 -3.08 -4.51
C TYR A 78 2.72 -2.93 -4.57
N VAL A 79 3.24 -2.56 -5.74
CA VAL A 79 4.66 -2.37 -5.99
C VAL A 79 4.87 -1.02 -6.68
N SER A 80 5.74 -0.19 -6.10
CA SER A 80 6.25 1.02 -6.75
C SER A 80 7.60 0.72 -7.39
N CYS A 81 7.68 0.93 -8.70
CA CYS A 81 8.90 0.72 -9.45
C CYS A 81 9.65 2.03 -9.62
N LEU A 82 10.93 2.03 -9.25
CA LEU A 82 11.82 3.17 -9.38
C LEU A 82 12.97 2.85 -10.30
N ARG A 83 13.38 3.84 -11.09
CA ARG A 83 14.64 3.84 -11.84
C ARG A 83 15.42 5.10 -11.50
N PHE A 84 16.74 4.95 -11.33
CA PHE A 84 17.65 6.07 -11.09
C PHE A 84 19.09 5.64 -11.40
N THR A 85 19.97 6.60 -11.57
CA THR A 85 21.40 6.40 -11.80
C THR A 85 22.19 6.96 -10.61
N PRO A 86 22.87 6.13 -9.82
CA PRO A 86 23.75 6.61 -8.76
C PRO A 86 25.04 7.26 -9.33
N PRO A 87 25.75 8.08 -8.54
CA PRO A 87 26.99 8.69 -8.99
C PRO A 87 28.04 7.62 -9.32
N ALA A 88 28.63 7.72 -10.51
CA ALA A 88 29.64 6.78 -11.03
C ALA A 88 29.19 5.30 -11.08
N ALA A 89 27.88 5.04 -11.10
CA ALA A 89 27.31 3.69 -11.20
C ALA A 89 26.40 3.56 -12.42
N LYS A 90 26.04 2.31 -12.74
CA LYS A 90 25.05 2.01 -13.79
C LYS A 90 23.64 2.33 -13.32
N PRO A 91 22.69 2.62 -14.24
CA PRO A 91 21.28 2.74 -13.89
C PRO A 91 20.79 1.53 -13.11
N GLN A 92 20.04 1.79 -12.04
CA GLN A 92 19.46 0.79 -11.17
C GLN A 92 17.93 0.86 -11.22
N GLN A 93 17.30 -0.30 -11.03
CA GLN A 93 15.86 -0.41 -10.88
C GLN A 93 15.54 -1.08 -9.56
N LEU A 94 14.64 -0.48 -8.77
CA LEU A 94 14.14 -1.04 -7.52
C LEU A 94 12.63 -1.26 -7.63
N ALA A 95 12.16 -2.32 -6.99
CA ALA A 95 10.74 -2.59 -6.78
C ALA A 95 10.46 -2.50 -5.28
N ILE A 96 9.70 -1.49 -4.87
CA ILE A 96 9.31 -1.28 -3.48
C ILE A 96 7.93 -1.90 -3.25
N VAL A 97 7.86 -2.85 -2.32
CA VAL A 97 6.63 -3.54 -1.95
C VAL A 97 5.90 -2.75 -0.88
N HIS A 98 4.59 -2.64 -1.05
CA HIS A 98 3.68 -2.09 -0.06
C HIS A 98 2.78 -3.17 0.53
N VAL A 99 2.70 -3.18 1.85
CA VAL A 99 1.85 -4.08 2.65
C VAL A 99 0.87 -3.20 3.41
N ASP A 100 -0.43 -3.47 3.24
CA ASP A 100 -1.51 -2.75 3.93
C ASP A 100 -1.42 -1.22 3.76
N GLY A 101 -1.06 -0.78 2.53
CA GLY A 101 -0.96 0.63 2.16
C GLY A 101 0.31 1.33 2.65
N ARG A 102 1.28 0.60 3.20
CA ARG A 102 2.52 1.16 3.73
C ARG A 102 3.74 0.58 3.04
N LEU A 103 4.79 1.40 2.91
CA LEU A 103 6.09 0.95 2.44
C LEU A 103 6.68 -0.10 3.40
N ASP A 104 7.02 -1.28 2.87
CA ASP A 104 7.55 -2.41 3.65
C ASP A 104 9.01 -2.72 3.33
N ARG A 105 9.32 -3.08 2.07
CA ARG A 105 10.67 -3.52 1.67
C ARG A 105 10.97 -3.33 0.19
N VAL A 106 12.24 -3.53 -0.18
CA VAL A 106 12.67 -3.72 -1.57
C VAL A 106 12.57 -5.21 -1.94
N ALA A 107 11.99 -5.51 -3.10
CA ALA A 107 11.89 -6.87 -3.62
C ALA A 107 13.18 -7.32 -4.33
N ALA A 108 13.42 -8.63 -4.34
CA ALA A 108 14.61 -9.23 -4.94
C ALA A 108 14.63 -9.20 -6.47
N ASN A 109 13.46 -9.27 -7.13
CA ASN A 109 13.34 -9.41 -8.59
C ASN A 109 12.69 -8.17 -9.23
N PRO A 110 13.34 -7.00 -9.24
CA PRO A 110 12.72 -5.78 -9.74
C PRO A 110 12.40 -5.82 -11.24
N GLN A 111 13.19 -6.54 -12.06
CA GLN A 111 12.98 -6.59 -13.50
C GLN A 111 11.64 -7.23 -13.88
N GLU A 112 11.27 -8.30 -13.19
CA GLU A 112 9.99 -9.00 -13.38
C GLU A 112 8.82 -8.14 -12.88
N LEU A 113 8.95 -7.61 -11.66
CA LEU A 113 7.89 -6.83 -11.01
C LEU A 113 7.65 -5.48 -11.70
N CYS A 114 8.66 -4.93 -12.37
CA CYS A 114 8.59 -3.66 -13.07
C CYS A 114 8.43 -3.78 -14.59
N ALA A 115 8.25 -4.99 -15.12
CA ALA A 115 8.03 -5.18 -16.56
C ALA A 115 6.75 -4.47 -17.03
N GLY A 116 6.88 -3.61 -18.05
CA GLY A 116 5.74 -2.92 -18.67
C GLY A 116 5.11 -1.79 -17.86
N VAL A 117 5.72 -1.37 -16.74
CA VAL A 117 5.20 -0.24 -15.96
C VAL A 117 5.51 1.09 -16.64
N VAL A 118 4.54 2.02 -16.60
CA VAL A 118 4.74 3.38 -17.09
C VAL A 118 5.34 4.22 -15.96
N THR A 119 6.53 4.78 -16.20
CA THR A 119 7.22 5.65 -15.24
C THR A 119 7.08 7.12 -15.61
N ALA A 120 6.92 7.98 -14.62
CA ALA A 120 7.01 9.43 -14.75
C ALA A 120 8.23 9.97 -14.00
N PRO A 121 8.75 11.17 -14.35
CA PRO A 121 9.84 11.80 -13.61
C PRO A 121 9.58 11.88 -12.10
N PHE A 122 10.62 11.66 -11.32
CA PHE A 122 10.55 11.68 -9.85
C PHE A 122 11.72 12.49 -9.24
N PRO A 123 11.75 13.81 -9.46
CA PRO A 123 12.88 14.67 -9.10
C PRO A 123 13.09 14.78 -7.58
N GLU A 124 12.11 14.42 -6.76
CA GLU A 124 12.25 14.39 -5.30
C GLU A 124 13.37 13.44 -4.85
N LEU A 125 13.60 12.36 -5.61
CA LEU A 125 14.66 11.40 -5.32
C LEU A 125 16.06 11.96 -5.61
N GLU A 126 16.20 12.86 -6.58
CA GLU A 126 17.49 13.49 -6.92
C GLU A 126 17.92 14.54 -5.91
N LYS A 127 16.98 15.03 -5.09
CA LYS A 127 17.23 16.01 -4.02
C LYS A 127 17.73 15.35 -2.74
N LEU A 128 17.93 14.03 -2.74
CA LEU A 128 18.48 13.35 -1.58
C LEU A 128 19.94 13.76 -1.35
N SER A 129 20.26 13.95 -0.08
CA SER A 129 21.60 14.17 0.43
C SER A 129 21.81 13.26 1.64
N ARG A 130 23.07 13.11 2.05
CA ARG A 130 23.41 12.50 3.34
C ARG A 130 23.06 13.44 4.50
#